data_AF-A0A0F3PC48-F1
#
_entry.id   AF-A0A0F3PC48-F1
#
_cell.length_a   1.000
_cell.length_b   1.000
_cell.length_c   1.000
_cell.angle_alpha   90.00
_cell.angle_beta   90.00
_cell.angle_gamma   90.00
#
_symmetry.space_group_name_H-M   'P 1'
#
loop_
_entity.id
_entity.type
_entity.pdbx_description
1 polymer ?
#
loop_
_entity_poly.entity_id
_entity_poly.type
_entity_poly.pdbx_seq_one_letter_code
_entity_poly.pdbx_strand_id
1 'polypeptide(L)'
;MEATGIYWKSLAKYLYDYGYKVSVVNPARIKGFAMSKLSRTKTDKADSVLIADFCEAMKLEAWYPQPHYIQELQQLVNRLNVLIKHKTQETRNKKQETRNKKQETRNK
;
A
#
# COMPACT_ATOMS: atom_id res chain seq x y z
N MET A 1 0.85 2.16 15.63
CA MET A 1 1.33 1.05 14.77
C MET A 1 1.99 1.60 13.52
N GLU A 2 2.94 0.87 12.96
CA GLU A 2 3.64 1.23 11.72
C GLU A 2 2.89 0.72 10.49
N ALA A 3 2.82 1.53 9.43
CA ALA A 3 2.17 1.19 8.17
C ALA A 3 3.04 0.27 7.30
N THR A 4 3.25 -0.97 7.74
CA THR A 4 4.07 -1.95 7.02
C THR A 4 3.23 -2.77 6.04
N GLY A 5 3.49 -2.62 4.75
CA GLY A 5 2.80 -3.36 3.68
C GLY A 5 1.32 -2.98 3.53
N ILE A 6 0.49 -3.95 3.12
CA ILE A 6 -0.96 -3.75 2.91
C ILE A 6 -1.82 -4.13 4.11
N TYR A 7 -1.29 -4.96 5.02
CA TYR A 7 -2.05 -5.59 6.10
C TYR A 7 -2.45 -4.62 7.22
N TRP A 8 -1.68 -3.54 7.41
CA TRP A 8 -1.97 -2.56 8.46
C TRP A 8 -3.36 -1.94 8.31
N LYS A 9 -3.89 -1.80 7.07
CA LYS A 9 -5.20 -1.19 6.83
C LYS A 9 -6.33 -2.01 7.46
N SER A 10 -6.32 -3.32 7.23
CA SER A 10 -7.34 -4.23 7.76
C SER A 10 -7.25 -4.32 9.28
N LEU A 11 -6.04 -4.38 9.83
CA LEU A 11 -5.82 -4.40 11.27
C LEU A 11 -6.23 -3.09 11.95
N ALA A 12 -5.86 -1.94 11.38
CA ALA A 12 -6.23 -0.62 11.91
C ALA A 12 -7.75 -0.44 11.90
N LYS A 13 -8.42 -0.87 10.81
CA LYS A 13 -9.87 -0.86 10.73
C LYS A 13 -10.51 -1.76 11.79
N TYR A 14 -10.06 -3.01 11.90
CA TYR A 14 -10.58 -3.94 12.91
C TYR A 14 -10.47 -3.36 14.33
N LEU A 15 -9.31 -2.83 14.70
CA LEU A 15 -9.11 -2.25 16.03
C LEU A 15 -9.97 -0.99 16.25
N TYR A 16 -10.11 -0.15 15.23
CA TYR A 16 -10.98 1.02 15.27
C TYR A 16 -12.46 0.62 15.45
N ASP A 17 -12.93 -0.39 14.73
CA ASP A 17 -14.31 -0.90 14.81
C ASP A 17 -14.60 -1.50 16.21
N TYR A 18 -13.58 -2.01 16.90
CA TYR A 18 -13.66 -2.46 18.31
C TYR A 18 -13.58 -1.31 19.34
N GLY A 19 -13.50 -0.05 18.90
CA GLY A 19 -13.45 1.13 19.76
C GLY A 19 -12.06 1.50 20.28
N TYR A 20 -11.00 0.86 19.80
CA TYR A 20 -9.63 1.24 20.17
C TYR A 20 -9.18 2.50 19.42
N LYS A 21 -8.47 3.38 20.14
CA LYS A 21 -7.78 4.51 19.51
C LYS A 21 -6.54 4.01 18.78
N VAL A 22 -6.59 4.01 17.46
CA VAL A 22 -5.47 3.58 16.60
C VAL A 22 -4.72 4.80 16.08
N SER A 23 -3.40 4.74 16.05
CA SER A 23 -2.55 5.69 15.32
C SER A 23 -1.67 4.93 14.35
N VAL A 24 -1.62 5.40 13.10
CA VAL A 24 -0.83 4.78 12.02
C VAL A 24 0.29 5.73 11.62
N VAL A 25 1.53 5.21 11.61
CA VAL A 25 2.73 6.00 11.33
C VAL A 25 3.47 5.46 10.11
N ASN A 26 4.02 6.35 9.30
CA ASN A 26 4.88 5.99 8.18
C ASN A 26 6.21 5.36 8.68
N PRO A 27 6.57 4.15 8.22
CA PRO A 27 7.87 3.51 8.45
C PRO A 27 9.08 4.42 8.37
N ALA A 28 9.10 5.32 7.38
CA ALA A 28 10.23 6.22 7.15
C ALA A 28 10.47 7.18 8.33
N ARG A 29 9.40 7.59 9.03
CA ARG A 29 9.51 8.46 10.21
C ARG A 29 10.11 7.73 11.40
N ILE A 30 9.71 6.48 11.59
CA ILE A 30 10.23 5.60 12.66
C ILE A 30 11.71 5.32 12.41
N LYS A 31 12.09 5.02 11.15
CA LYS A 31 13.49 4.84 10.76
C LYS A 31 14.34 6.11 10.98
N GLY A 32 13.82 7.29 10.64
CA GLY A 32 14.51 8.57 10.90
C GLY A 32 14.74 8.80 12.39
N PHE A 33 13.75 8.47 13.22
CA PHE A 33 13.89 8.54 14.68
C PHE A 33 14.93 7.55 15.22
N ALA A 34 14.96 6.31 14.71
CA ALA A 34 15.99 5.33 15.06
C ALA A 34 17.41 5.80 14.75
N MET A 35 17.59 6.45 13.60
CA MET A 35 18.88 7.04 13.25
C MET A 35 19.28 8.17 14.22
N SER A 36 18.34 9.01 14.64
CA SER A 36 18.60 10.08 15.61
C SER A 36 19.02 9.55 16.99
N LYS A 37 18.56 8.35 17.37
CA LYS A 37 18.91 7.67 18.62
C LYS A 37 20.18 6.81 18.54
N LEU A 38 20.89 6.81 17.40
CA LEU A 38 22.03 5.92 17.11
C LEU A 38 21.73 4.42 17.36
N SER A 39 20.46 4.01 17.29
CA SER A 39 20.09 2.61 17.50
C SER A 39 20.50 1.79 16.27
N ARG A 40 21.53 0.95 16.43
CA ARG A 40 22.04 0.05 15.37
C ARG A 40 21.57 -1.39 15.53
N THR A 41 20.95 -1.72 16.66
CA THR A 41 20.50 -3.07 16.98
C THR A 41 19.10 -3.29 16.43
N LYS A 42 18.97 -4.18 15.45
CA LYS A 42 17.69 -4.54 14.83
C LYS A 42 17.17 -5.85 15.43
N THR A 43 16.40 -5.73 16.50
CA THR A 43 15.65 -6.85 17.12
C THR A 43 14.21 -6.43 17.33
N ASP A 44 13.26 -7.37 17.26
CA ASP A 44 11.82 -7.05 17.46
C ASP A 44 11.55 -6.35 18.81
N LYS A 45 12.35 -6.69 19.83
CA LYS A 45 12.30 -6.02 21.14
C LYS A 45 12.79 -4.57 21.06
N ALA A 46 13.90 -4.31 20.39
CA ALA A 46 14.42 -2.95 20.23
C ALA A 46 13.48 -2.09 19.37
N ASP A 47 12.94 -2.66 18.29
CA ASP A 47 11.99 -1.96 17.40
C ASP A 47 10.69 -1.63 18.14
N SER A 48 10.13 -2.54 18.96
CA SER A 48 8.90 -2.25 19.71
C SER A 48 9.08 -1.13 20.75
N VAL A 49 10.21 -1.10 21.47
CA VAL A 49 10.58 0.00 22.38
C VAL A 49 10.73 1.30 21.61
N LEU A 50 11.43 1.27 20.47
CA LEU A 50 11.64 2.44 19.65
C LEU A 50 10.33 3.04 19.12
N ILE A 51 9.39 2.18 18.69
CA ILE A 51 8.07 2.61 18.24
C ILE A 51 7.30 3.24 19.41
N ALA A 52 7.37 2.66 20.61
CA ALA A 52 6.72 3.23 21.80
C ALA A 52 7.27 4.62 22.14
N ASP A 53 8.59 4.75 22.23
CA ASP A 53 9.28 6.04 22.48
C ASP A 53 8.91 7.09 21.43
N PHE A 54 8.85 6.69 20.16
CA PHE A 54 8.43 7.57 19.07
C PHE A 54 6.98 8.04 19.26
N CYS A 55 6.08 7.13 19.64
CA CYS A 55 4.67 7.46 19.84
C CYS A 55 4.47 8.44 21.00
N GLU A 56 5.24 8.28 22.08
CA GLU A 56 5.21 9.19 23.23
C GLU A 56 5.75 10.58 22.86
N ALA A 57 6.90 10.63 22.19
CA ALA A 57 7.54 11.89 21.81
C ALA A 57 6.72 12.72 20.79
N MET A 58 6.02 12.06 19.86
CA MET A 58 5.39 12.72 18.71
C MET A 58 3.90 13.04 18.91
N LYS A 59 3.28 12.69 20.05
CA LYS A 59 1.84 12.88 20.33
C LYS A 59 0.96 12.61 19.10
N LEU A 60 0.98 11.35 18.66
CA LEU A 60 0.36 10.96 17.39
C LEU A 60 -1.15 11.25 17.35
N GLU A 61 -1.60 11.74 16.21
CA GLU A 61 -3.03 11.88 15.92
C GLU A 61 -3.70 10.51 15.79
N ALA A 62 -4.98 10.45 16.12
CA ALA A 62 -5.79 9.27 15.89
C ALA A 62 -5.99 9.08 14.38
N TRP A 63 -5.77 7.86 13.92
CA TRP A 63 -6.11 7.42 12.59
C TRP A 63 -7.61 7.11 12.54
N TYR A 64 -8.25 7.52 11.45
CA TYR A 64 -9.64 7.22 11.17
C TYR A 64 -9.74 6.47 9.83
N PRO A 65 -10.64 5.49 9.72
CA PRO A 65 -10.89 4.83 8.45
C PRO A 65 -11.40 5.86 7.43
N GLN A 66 -11.07 5.64 6.16
CA GLN A 66 -11.63 6.47 5.11
C GLN A 66 -13.15 6.30 5.06
N PRO A 67 -13.93 7.36 4.83
CA PRO A 67 -15.37 7.26 4.67
C PRO A 67 -15.78 6.26 3.57
N HIS A 68 -16.93 5.61 3.75
CA HIS A 68 -17.42 4.56 2.84
C HIS A 68 -17.53 5.04 1.38
N TYR A 69 -18.04 6.24 1.15
CA TYR A 69 -18.15 6.81 -0.20
C TYR A 69 -16.80 6.95 -0.92
N ILE A 70 -15.71 7.24 -0.18
CA ILE A 70 -14.35 7.31 -0.76
C ILE A 70 -13.86 5.91 -1.12
N GLN A 71 -14.13 4.92 -0.25
CA GLN A 71 -13.74 3.53 -0.51
C GLN A 71 -14.45 2.99 -1.77
N GLU A 72 -15.75 3.26 -1.92
CA GLU A 72 -16.52 2.88 -3.11
C GLU A 72 -15.96 3.53 -4.37
N LEU A 73 -15.69 4.83 -4.34
CA LEU A 73 -15.10 5.54 -5.48
C LEU A 73 -13.76 4.94 -5.88
N GLN A 74 -12.88 4.64 -4.91
CA GLN A 74 -11.60 3.99 -5.17
C GLN A 74 -11.78 2.61 -5.81
N GLN A 75 -12.74 1.81 -5.36
CA GLN A 75 -13.04 0.51 -5.95
C GLN A 75 -13.50 0.63 -7.41
N LEU A 76 -14.39 1.59 -7.71
CA LEU A 76 -14.87 1.86 -9.07
C LEU A 76 -13.73 2.31 -9.99
N VAL A 77 -12.88 3.24 -9.53
CA VAL A 77 -11.71 3.71 -10.28
C VAL A 77 -10.72 2.56 -10.53
N ASN A 78 -10.45 1.74 -9.53
CA ASN A 78 -9.58 0.57 -9.68
C ASN A 78 -10.16 -0.42 -10.70
N ARG A 79 -11.48 -0.67 -10.65
CA ARG A 79 -12.16 -1.54 -11.61
C ARG A 79 -12.06 -0.99 -13.04
N LEU A 80 -12.28 0.31 -13.22
CA LEU A 80 -12.13 0.98 -14.52
C LEU A 80 -10.70 0.81 -15.07
N ASN A 81 -9.68 1.04 -14.24
CA ASN A 81 -8.29 0.89 -14.63
C ASN A 81 -7.94 -0.54 -15.08
N VAL A 82 -8.47 -1.55 -14.38
CA VAL A 82 -8.33 -2.96 -14.78
C VAL A 82 -8.95 -3.20 -16.16
N LEU A 83 -10.17 -2.70 -16.41
CA LEU A 83 -10.84 -2.86 -17.70
C LEU A 83 -10.09 -2.17 -18.85
N ILE A 84 -9.58 -0.96 -18.62
CA ILE A 84 -8.75 -0.23 -19.60
C ILE A 84 -7.49 -1.04 -19.93
N LYS A 85 -6.83 -1.59 -18.91
CA LYS A 85 -5.63 -2.42 -19.09
C LYS A 85 -5.93 -3.67 -19.92
N HIS A 86 -7.03 -4.37 -19.63
CA HIS A 86 -7.47 -5.54 -20.39
C HIS A 86 -7.73 -5.20 -21.86
N LYS A 87 -8.53 -4.17 -22.14
CA LYS A 87 -8.83 -3.73 -23.50
C LYS A 87 -7.56 -3.34 -24.29
N THR A 88 -6.63 -2.67 -23.61
CA THR A 88 -5.34 -2.30 -24.20
C THR A 88 -4.52 -3.53 -24.55
N GLN A 89 -4.49 -4.52 -23.66
CA GLN A 89 -3.76 -5.78 -23.88
C GLN A 89 -4.34 -6.56 -25.07
N GLU A 90 -5.66 -6.71 -25.14
CA GLU A 90 -6.33 -7.40 -26.26
C GLU A 90 -6.04 -6.72 -27.60
N THR A 91 -6.07 -5.39 -27.64
CA THR A 91 -5.76 -4.62 -28.85
C THR A 91 -4.32 -4.82 -29.30
N ARG A 92 -3.37 -4.89 -28.35
CA ARG A 92 -1.95 -5.18 -28.63
C ARG A 92 -1.78 -6.61 -29.16
N ASN A 93 -2.42 -7.60 -28.54
CA ASN A 93 -2.36 -8.99 -28.97
C ASN A 93 -2.87 -9.16 -30.41
N LYS A 94 -4.03 -8.59 -30.75
CA LYS A 94 -4.59 -8.64 -32.12
C LYS A 94 -3.67 -7.99 -33.17
N LYS A 95 -3.03 -6.87 -32.82
CA LYS A 95 -2.04 -6.21 -33.70
C LYS A 95 -0.79 -7.07 -33.90
N GLN A 96 -0.35 -7.78 -32.85
CA GLN A 96 0.80 -8.69 -32.96
C GLN A 96 0.46 -9.92 -33.81
N GLU A 97 -0.71 -10.51 -33.61
CA GLU A 97 -1.19 -11.65 -34.42
C GLU A 97 -1.28 -11.30 -35.91
N THR A 98 -1.85 -10.15 -36.25
CA THR A 98 -1.92 -9.67 -37.64
C THR A 98 -0.53 -9.39 -38.23
N ARG A 99 0.41 -8.89 -37.42
CA ARG A 99 1.80 -8.66 -37.84
C ARG A 99 2.56 -9.97 -38.06
N ASN A 100 2.37 -10.95 -37.18
CA ASN A 100 2.97 -12.28 -37.29
C ASN A 100 2.48 -13.01 -38.55
N LYS A 101 1.17 -13.02 -38.81
CA LYS A 101 0.58 -13.60 -40.03
C LYS A 101 1.14 -12.97 -41.31
N LYS A 102 1.29 -11.64 -41.35
CA LYS A 102 1.91 -10.95 -42.50
C LYS A 102 3.37 -11.33 -42.73
N GLN A 103 4.13 -11.57 -41.65
CA GLN A 103 5.53 -11.98 -41.75
C GLN A 103 5.65 -13.43 -42.25
N GLU A 104 4.79 -14.33 -41.79
CA GLU A 104 4.73 -15.72 -42.25
C GLU A 104 4.35 -15.83 -43.74
N THR A 105 3.41 -15.03 -44.22
CA THR A 105 3.05 -14.97 -45.65
C THR A 105 4.14 -14.36 -46.52
N ARG A 106 5.07 -13.58 -45.96
CA ARG A 106 6.17 -12.92 -46.69
C ARG A 106 7.42 -13.80 -46.76
N ASN A 107 7.56 -14.76 -45.85
CA ASN A 107 8.70 -15.67 -45.75
C ASN A 107 8.43 -17.03 -46.43
N LYS A 108 7.23 -17.27 -46.98
CA LYS A 108 6.89 -18.38 -47.88
C LYS A 108 6.96 -17.89 -49.32
#